data_AF-A0A9E4B086-F1
#
_entry.id   AF-A0A9E4B086-F1
#
_cell.length_a   1.000
_cell.length_b   1.000
_cell.length_c   1.000
_cell.angle_alpha   90.00
_cell.angle_beta   90.00
_cell.angle_gamma   90.00
#
_symmetry.space_group_name_H-M   'P 1'
#
loop_
_entity.id
_entity.type
_entity.pdbx_description
1 polymer ?
#
loop_
_entity_poly.entity_id
_entity_poly.type
_entity_poly.pdbx_seq_one_letter_code
_entity_poly.pdbx_strand_id
1 'polypeptide(L)'
;MLTKMELRDLLRERLEGTMTELNHALQGLNLERLESVLLRVGRDQTLPHWYQQLCEEKTLPNLDGKTVGSVIEMLFVAVLETVTFQDIEIPQLRLNPARGVDLPDLDLGIKAPSQNYATSEPFFSAYERLLGSEYDALIMLTDYQKRKLHPPLKLQVIKWHYFLNTELADFTLTAIARKHRDWLLNQSETWTQKIFRFLAYVNQSDWRAKHLLGIIGSMQKVDRIHLLVLEAEKDFRKKNDQRIHEDKDVIPDHEIESLLSITEAQPTTLGIIDAADNWVVENYKDFARLPNENEWRRLLTSPLNGQIGMSFALQWRYNFGRVFKG
;
A
#
# COMPACT_ATOMS: atom_id res chain seq x y z
N MET A 1 27.70 -10.58 -14.55
CA MET A 1 26.25 -10.32 -14.42
C MET A 1 26.02 -9.40 -13.24
N LEU A 2 25.21 -8.36 -13.44
CA LEU A 2 24.81 -7.43 -12.38
C LEU A 2 23.95 -8.15 -11.34
N THR A 3 24.03 -7.70 -10.09
CA THR A 3 23.15 -8.11 -9.01
C THR A 3 21.74 -7.57 -9.21
N LYS A 4 20.74 -8.17 -8.54
CA LYS A 4 19.35 -7.69 -8.60
C LYS A 4 19.22 -6.21 -8.20
N MET A 5 20.00 -5.79 -7.20
CA MET A 5 20.01 -4.40 -6.74
C MET A 5 20.56 -3.46 -7.81
N GLU A 6 21.69 -3.79 -8.43
CA GLU A 6 22.26 -3.00 -9.53
C GLU A 6 21.29 -2.92 -10.73
N LEU A 7 20.56 -3.99 -11.03
CA LEU A 7 19.53 -3.98 -12.07
C LEU A 7 18.35 -3.07 -11.71
N ARG A 8 17.91 -3.07 -10.44
CA ARG A 8 16.87 -2.13 -9.95
C ARG A 8 17.36 -0.69 -10.02
N ASP A 9 18.61 -0.43 -9.64
CA ASP A 9 19.21 0.90 -9.70
C ASP A 9 19.25 1.42 -11.14
N LEU A 10 19.72 0.60 -12.08
CA LEU A 10 19.76 0.92 -13.50
C LEU A 10 18.36 1.14 -14.09
N LEU A 11 17.37 0.33 -13.68
CA LEU A 11 15.98 0.56 -14.05
C LEU A 11 15.49 1.93 -13.59
N ARG A 12 15.79 2.34 -12.35
CA ARG A 12 15.38 3.67 -11.86
C ARG A 12 16.02 4.79 -12.67
N GLU A 13 17.29 4.65 -13.02
CA GLU A 13 18.01 5.63 -13.86
C GLU A 13 17.40 5.75 -15.26
N ARG A 14 16.92 4.63 -15.82
CA ARG A 14 16.36 4.56 -17.18
C ARG A 14 14.84 4.61 -17.24
N LEU A 15 14.17 4.84 -16.09
CA LEU A 15 12.74 4.61 -15.92
C LEU A 15 11.89 5.42 -16.91
N GLU A 16 12.25 6.68 -17.17
CA GLU A 16 11.51 7.55 -18.10
C GLU A 16 11.49 6.97 -19.52
N GLY A 17 12.64 6.50 -20.00
CA GLY A 17 12.78 5.84 -21.29
C GLY A 17 12.01 4.52 -21.32
N THR A 18 12.11 3.71 -20.26
CA THR A 18 11.37 2.45 -20.14
C THR A 18 9.84 2.68 -20.19
N MET A 19 9.33 3.72 -19.53
CA MET A 19 7.89 4.01 -19.51
C MET A 19 7.40 4.59 -20.85
N THR A 20 8.25 5.34 -21.54
CA THR A 20 7.98 5.81 -22.91
C THR A 20 7.81 4.63 -23.85
N GLU A 21 8.73 3.66 -23.81
CA GLU A 21 8.69 2.48 -24.66
C GLU A 21 7.55 1.52 -24.28
N LEU A 22 7.21 1.41 -23.00
CA LEU A 22 6.00 0.69 -22.58
C LEU A 22 4.72 1.33 -23.17
N ASN A 23 4.62 2.66 -23.16
CA ASN A 23 3.48 3.36 -23.77
C ASN A 23 3.47 3.25 -25.30
N HIS A 24 4.62 3.22 -25.97
CA HIS A 24 4.72 2.91 -27.40
C HIS A 24 4.19 1.49 -27.69
N ALA A 25 4.60 0.50 -26.88
CA ALA A 25 4.12 -0.86 -27.01
C ALA A 25 2.60 -0.97 -26.79
N LEU A 26 2.05 -0.27 -25.79
CA LEU A 26 0.59 -0.17 -25.55
C LEU A 26 -0.19 0.50 -26.70
N GLN A 27 0.50 1.22 -27.59
CA GLN A 27 -0.06 1.79 -28.81
C GLN A 27 0.18 0.90 -30.04
N GLY A 28 0.72 -0.31 -29.84
CA GLY A 28 1.04 -1.25 -30.90
C GLY A 28 2.27 -0.88 -31.73
N LEU A 29 3.16 -0.04 -31.20
CA LEU A 29 4.41 0.33 -31.87
C LEU A 29 5.54 -0.62 -31.46
N ASN A 30 6.42 -0.96 -32.40
CA ASN A 30 7.64 -1.76 -32.21
C ASN A 30 7.42 -3.14 -31.54
N LEU A 31 6.23 -3.75 -31.70
CA LEU A 31 5.88 -5.00 -31.03
C LEU A 31 6.66 -6.21 -31.54
N GLU A 32 7.10 -6.18 -32.79
CA GLU A 32 7.93 -7.22 -33.41
C GLU A 32 9.23 -7.46 -32.64
N ARG A 33 9.81 -6.42 -32.03
CA ARG A 33 10.99 -6.52 -31.18
C ARG A 33 10.71 -7.24 -29.87
N LEU A 34 9.48 -7.15 -29.37
CA LEU A 34 9.03 -7.70 -28.09
C LEU A 34 8.56 -9.16 -28.21
N GLU A 35 8.28 -9.62 -29.43
CA GLU A 35 7.60 -10.87 -29.72
C GLU A 35 8.25 -12.09 -29.05
N SER A 36 9.57 -12.22 -29.16
CA SER A 36 10.29 -13.36 -28.59
C SER A 36 10.13 -13.48 -27.07
N VAL A 37 10.11 -12.35 -26.37
CA VAL A 37 9.91 -12.30 -24.92
C VAL A 37 8.44 -12.57 -24.59
N LEU A 38 7.51 -11.95 -25.32
CA LEU A 38 6.07 -12.15 -25.11
C LEU A 38 5.63 -13.59 -25.36
N LEU A 39 6.21 -14.26 -26.37
CA LEU A 39 6.01 -15.69 -26.63
C LEU A 39 6.50 -16.52 -25.43
N ARG A 40 7.68 -16.21 -24.89
CA ARG A 40 8.28 -16.92 -23.75
C ARG A 40 7.48 -16.76 -22.46
N VAL A 41 7.04 -15.54 -22.13
CA VAL A 41 6.29 -15.26 -20.90
C VAL A 41 4.79 -15.55 -21.04
N GLY A 42 4.32 -15.78 -22.27
CA GLY A 42 2.95 -16.20 -22.55
C GLY A 42 2.62 -17.59 -22.04
N ARG A 43 1.33 -17.84 -21.84
CA ARG A 43 0.85 -19.16 -21.39
C ARG A 43 1.18 -20.19 -22.46
N ASP A 44 1.68 -21.35 -22.02
CA ASP A 44 2.07 -22.46 -22.89
C ASP A 44 3.06 -22.06 -23.99
N GLN A 45 3.87 -21.02 -23.74
CA GLN A 45 4.82 -20.45 -24.70
C GLN A 45 4.15 -19.97 -26.00
N THR A 46 2.92 -19.45 -25.89
CA THR A 46 2.16 -18.88 -27.01
C THR A 46 2.03 -17.37 -26.86
N LEU A 47 1.91 -16.67 -27.99
CA LEU A 47 1.67 -15.23 -27.96
C LEU A 47 0.34 -14.95 -27.26
N PRO A 48 0.27 -13.89 -26.43
CA PRO A 48 -0.97 -13.54 -25.75
C PRO A 48 -2.10 -13.27 -26.74
N HIS A 49 -3.33 -13.65 -26.41
CA HIS A 49 -4.50 -13.47 -27.29
C HIS A 49 -4.73 -12.01 -27.74
N TRP A 50 -4.24 -11.02 -26.97
CA TRP A 50 -4.34 -9.60 -27.29
C TRP A 50 -3.25 -9.10 -28.26
N TYR A 51 -2.18 -9.88 -28.48
CA TYR A 51 -1.01 -9.45 -29.24
C TYR A 51 -1.35 -9.09 -30.68
N GLN A 52 -2.06 -9.98 -31.39
CA GLN A 52 -2.41 -9.78 -32.79
C GLN A 52 -3.26 -8.51 -32.99
N GLN A 53 -4.28 -8.33 -32.15
CA GLN A 53 -5.13 -7.13 -32.21
C GLN A 53 -4.32 -5.85 -31.92
N LEU A 54 -3.38 -5.90 -30.97
CA LEU A 54 -2.53 -4.76 -30.67
C LEU A 54 -1.60 -4.42 -31.84
N CYS A 55 -1.06 -5.43 -32.54
CA CYS A 55 -0.25 -5.25 -33.74
C CYS A 55 -1.03 -4.64 -34.90
N GLU A 56 -2.22 -5.19 -35.22
CA GLU A 56 -2.98 -4.86 -36.42
C GLU A 56 -3.85 -3.61 -36.23
N GLU A 57 -4.58 -3.53 -35.12
CA GLU A 57 -5.58 -2.50 -34.87
C GLU A 57 -5.08 -1.37 -33.96
N LYS A 58 -3.88 -1.52 -33.37
CA LYS A 58 -3.32 -0.56 -32.40
C LYS A 58 -4.23 -0.34 -31.19
N THR A 59 -4.95 -1.38 -30.79
CA THR A 59 -5.87 -1.38 -29.65
C THR A 59 -5.87 -2.72 -28.92
N LEU A 60 -6.28 -2.72 -27.66
CA LEU A 60 -6.52 -3.94 -26.89
C LEU A 60 -8.00 -4.35 -27.01
N PRO A 61 -8.31 -5.66 -26.86
CA PRO A 61 -9.68 -6.13 -26.69
C PRO A 61 -10.31 -5.51 -25.43
N ASN A 62 -11.62 -5.70 -25.27
CA ASN A 62 -12.27 -5.27 -24.04
C ASN A 62 -11.85 -6.20 -22.89
N LEU A 63 -11.01 -5.68 -21.99
CA LEU A 63 -10.39 -6.42 -20.90
C LEU A 63 -10.88 -5.91 -19.55
N ASP A 64 -10.95 -6.82 -18.57
CA ASP A 64 -11.15 -6.43 -17.17
C ASP A 64 -9.85 -5.83 -16.58
N GLY A 65 -9.97 -5.17 -15.42
CA GLY A 65 -8.82 -4.51 -14.79
C GLY A 65 -7.69 -5.47 -14.41
N LYS A 66 -8.01 -6.74 -14.10
CA LYS A 66 -7.00 -7.75 -13.75
C LYS A 66 -6.18 -8.14 -14.97
N THR A 67 -6.84 -8.36 -16.10
CA THR A 67 -6.19 -8.72 -17.36
C THR A 67 -5.38 -7.56 -17.91
N VAL A 68 -5.82 -6.32 -17.71
CA VAL A 68 -5.02 -5.11 -18.00
C VAL A 68 -3.71 -5.10 -17.22
N GLY A 69 -3.73 -5.47 -15.92
CA GLY A 69 -2.51 -5.61 -15.12
C GLY A 69 -1.52 -6.60 -15.76
N SER A 70 -2.00 -7.78 -16.14
CA SER A 70 -1.17 -8.78 -16.81
C SER A 70 -0.62 -8.34 -18.17
N VAL A 71 -1.40 -7.59 -18.98
CA VAL A 71 -0.88 -6.99 -20.23
C VAL A 71 0.32 -6.08 -19.94
N ILE A 72 0.19 -5.20 -18.94
CA ILE A 72 1.24 -4.26 -18.55
C ILE A 72 2.47 -5.00 -18.03
N GLU A 73 2.30 -6.00 -17.17
CA GLU A 73 3.40 -6.82 -16.65
C GLU A 73 4.20 -7.49 -17.78
N MET A 74 3.50 -8.11 -18.74
CA MET A 74 4.14 -8.81 -19.87
C MET A 74 4.87 -7.85 -20.80
N LEU A 75 4.23 -6.74 -21.19
CA LEU A 75 4.87 -5.73 -22.03
C LEU A 75 6.06 -5.08 -21.31
N PHE A 76 5.94 -4.80 -20.02
CA PHE A 76 7.02 -4.21 -19.24
C PHE A 76 8.24 -5.13 -19.20
N VAL A 77 8.07 -6.44 -18.97
CA VAL A 77 9.17 -7.41 -19.05
C VAL A 77 9.82 -7.44 -20.41
N ALA A 78 9.03 -7.45 -21.48
CA ALA A 78 9.57 -7.42 -22.83
C ALA A 78 10.38 -6.13 -23.10
N VAL A 79 9.91 -4.97 -22.64
CA VAL A 79 10.64 -3.71 -22.74
C VAL A 79 11.90 -3.71 -21.87
N LEU A 80 11.88 -4.34 -20.69
CA LEU A 80 13.06 -4.48 -19.85
C LEU A 80 14.17 -5.24 -20.57
N GLU A 81 13.86 -6.43 -21.08
CA GLU A 81 14.85 -7.32 -21.71
C GLU A 81 15.33 -6.78 -23.05
N THR A 82 14.43 -6.24 -23.86
CA THR A 82 14.77 -5.92 -25.24
C THR A 82 15.23 -4.49 -25.41
N VAL A 83 14.90 -3.57 -24.49
CA VAL A 83 15.23 -2.14 -24.62
C VAL A 83 16.01 -1.62 -23.42
N THR A 84 15.47 -1.77 -22.21
CA THR A 84 16.01 -1.12 -21.01
C THR A 84 17.38 -1.67 -20.64
N PHE A 85 17.57 -2.98 -20.79
CA PHE A 85 18.80 -3.71 -20.46
C PHE A 85 19.48 -4.28 -21.70
N GLN A 86 19.18 -3.77 -22.89
CA GLN A 86 19.67 -4.31 -24.17
C GLN A 86 21.21 -4.32 -24.31
N ASP A 87 21.88 -3.43 -23.59
CA ASP A 87 23.33 -3.18 -23.64
C ASP A 87 24.10 -3.95 -22.54
N ILE A 88 23.40 -4.75 -21.74
CA ILE A 88 24.00 -5.52 -20.64
C ILE A 88 23.52 -6.96 -20.63
N GLU A 89 24.35 -7.86 -20.10
CA GLU A 89 23.98 -9.26 -19.93
C GLU A 89 23.12 -9.43 -18.67
N ILE A 90 21.88 -9.89 -18.86
CA ILE A 90 20.92 -10.19 -17.78
C ILE A 90 20.37 -11.61 -17.90
N PRO A 91 19.94 -12.23 -16.78
CA PRO A 91 19.13 -13.44 -16.86
C PRO A 91 17.79 -13.13 -17.53
N GLN A 92 17.17 -14.14 -18.12
CA GLN A 92 15.77 -14.06 -18.54
C GLN A 92 14.88 -13.78 -17.32
N LEU A 93 14.15 -12.67 -17.38
CA LEU A 93 13.21 -12.26 -16.34
C LEU A 93 11.96 -13.14 -16.43
N ARG A 94 11.51 -13.63 -15.28
CA ARG A 94 10.30 -14.44 -15.15
C ARG A 94 9.19 -13.62 -14.52
N LEU A 95 7.98 -13.81 -15.00
CA LEU A 95 6.77 -13.40 -14.28
C LEU A 95 6.32 -14.56 -13.40
N ASN A 96 6.27 -14.36 -12.09
CA ASN A 96 5.77 -15.41 -11.18
C ASN A 96 5.06 -14.86 -9.94
N PRO A 97 3.80 -14.37 -10.11
CA PRO A 97 3.02 -13.85 -9.00
C PRO A 97 2.83 -14.84 -7.84
N ALA A 98 2.89 -16.15 -8.11
CA ALA A 98 2.71 -17.19 -7.08
C ALA A 98 3.85 -17.24 -6.05
N ARG A 99 4.98 -16.57 -6.30
CA ARG A 99 6.08 -16.42 -5.34
C ARG A 99 5.97 -15.17 -4.46
N GLY A 100 4.85 -14.44 -4.54
CA GLY A 100 4.64 -13.22 -3.75
C GLY A 100 5.33 -11.97 -4.31
N VAL A 101 5.94 -12.05 -5.50
CA VAL A 101 6.56 -10.93 -6.21
C VAL A 101 6.40 -11.12 -7.72
N ASP A 102 6.07 -10.05 -8.43
CA ASP A 102 5.77 -10.13 -9.87
C ASP A 102 7.05 -10.44 -10.69
N LEU A 103 8.17 -9.78 -10.38
CA LEU A 103 9.49 -10.01 -10.96
C LEU A 103 10.49 -10.52 -9.91
N PRO A 104 10.53 -11.83 -9.60
CA PRO A 104 11.49 -12.40 -8.64
C PRO A 104 12.94 -12.23 -9.06
N ASP A 105 13.23 -12.08 -10.35
CA ASP A 105 14.59 -11.90 -10.85
C ASP A 105 15.10 -10.47 -10.60
N LEU A 106 14.22 -9.53 -10.25
CA LEU A 106 14.57 -8.19 -9.81
C LEU A 106 14.18 -7.89 -8.36
N ASP A 107 13.46 -8.77 -7.67
CA ASP A 107 12.81 -8.47 -6.39
C ASP A 107 11.96 -7.19 -6.49
N LEU A 108 11.11 -7.14 -7.52
CA LEU A 108 10.29 -5.98 -7.89
C LEU A 108 8.83 -6.37 -8.09
N GLY A 109 7.93 -5.74 -7.34
CA GLY A 109 6.49 -5.78 -7.58
C GLY A 109 6.07 -4.83 -8.68
N ILE A 110 5.00 -5.17 -9.40
CA ILE A 110 4.38 -4.35 -10.43
C ILE A 110 2.92 -4.17 -10.07
N LYS A 111 2.44 -2.92 -10.03
CA LYS A 111 1.01 -2.66 -9.89
C LYS A 111 0.56 -1.65 -10.92
N ALA A 112 -0.58 -1.94 -11.55
CA ALA A 112 -1.19 -1.09 -12.56
C ALA A 112 -2.54 -0.54 -12.08
N PRO A 113 -2.60 0.28 -11.02
CA PRO A 113 -3.87 0.85 -10.58
C PRO A 113 -4.45 1.74 -11.67
N SER A 114 -5.78 1.86 -11.66
CA SER A 114 -6.48 2.80 -12.52
C SER A 114 -6.69 4.15 -11.82
N GLN A 115 -7.43 5.10 -12.43
CA GLN A 115 -7.66 6.44 -11.85
C GLN A 115 -8.48 6.46 -10.53
N ASN A 116 -8.87 5.32 -9.98
CA ASN A 116 -9.33 5.19 -8.59
C ASN A 116 -8.16 5.07 -7.58
N TYR A 117 -6.92 4.99 -8.07
CA TYR A 117 -5.66 4.90 -7.33
C TYR A 117 -5.54 3.70 -6.40
N ALA A 118 -6.39 2.69 -6.56
CA ALA A 118 -6.47 1.58 -5.63
C ALA A 118 -6.05 0.27 -6.30
N THR A 119 -5.26 -0.52 -5.58
CA THR A 119 -5.00 -1.93 -5.89
C THR A 119 -5.10 -2.75 -4.61
N SER A 120 -5.31 -4.04 -4.79
CA SER A 120 -5.29 -5.01 -3.71
C SER A 120 -3.94 -5.72 -3.67
N GLU A 121 -3.50 -6.09 -2.47
CA GLU A 121 -2.30 -6.90 -2.23
C GLU A 121 -2.58 -7.93 -1.12
N PRO A 122 -2.27 -9.22 -1.30
CA PRO A 122 -2.17 -10.14 -0.17
C PRO A 122 -1.16 -9.62 0.85
N PHE A 123 -1.37 -9.96 2.11
CA PHE A 123 -0.47 -9.53 3.18
C PHE A 123 -0.04 -10.74 4.00
N PHE A 124 1.21 -10.71 4.46
CA PHE A 124 1.73 -11.72 5.38
C PHE A 124 1.57 -11.26 6.83
N SER A 125 1.59 -9.94 7.06
CA SER A 125 1.50 -9.37 8.39
C SER A 125 0.80 -8.02 8.43
N ALA A 126 0.04 -7.78 9.49
CA ALA A 126 -0.55 -6.48 9.80
C ALA A 126 0.53 -5.37 9.87
N TYR A 127 1.75 -5.74 10.29
CA TYR A 127 2.87 -4.82 10.49
C TYR A 127 3.46 -4.27 9.19
N GLU A 128 3.11 -4.82 8.02
CA GLU A 128 3.47 -4.24 6.71
C GLU A 128 2.93 -2.82 6.53
N ARG A 129 1.83 -2.45 7.22
CA ARG A 129 1.37 -1.05 7.26
C ARG A 129 2.39 -0.07 7.81
N LEU A 130 3.33 -0.54 8.63
CA LEU A 130 4.39 0.26 9.22
C LEU A 130 5.75 -0.02 8.57
N LEU A 131 5.99 -1.28 8.22
CA LEU A 131 7.29 -1.75 7.71
C LEU A 131 7.44 -1.63 6.20
N GLY A 132 6.33 -1.56 5.47
CA GLY A 132 6.29 -1.66 4.03
C GLY A 132 6.29 -3.11 3.53
N SER A 133 6.53 -3.25 2.24
CA SER A 133 6.62 -4.53 1.54
C SER A 133 7.96 -5.23 1.79
N GLU A 134 8.05 -6.50 1.41
CA GLU A 134 9.33 -7.21 1.31
C GLU A 134 10.20 -6.68 0.16
N TYR A 135 9.55 -6.28 -0.94
CA TYR A 135 10.17 -5.93 -2.22
C TYR A 135 9.86 -4.48 -2.63
N ASP A 136 10.73 -3.90 -3.46
CA ASP A 136 10.46 -2.64 -4.12
C ASP A 136 9.27 -2.79 -5.07
N ALA A 137 8.63 -1.70 -5.49
CA ALA A 137 7.56 -1.79 -6.47
C ALA A 137 7.52 -0.63 -7.45
N LEU A 138 7.20 -0.95 -8.70
CA LEU A 138 6.86 0.03 -9.71
C LEU A 138 5.34 0.12 -9.87
N ILE A 139 4.80 1.32 -9.62
CA ILE A 139 3.37 1.60 -9.72
C ILE A 139 3.10 2.41 -10.97
N MET A 140 2.27 1.87 -11.87
CA MET A 140 1.95 2.44 -13.18
C MET A 140 0.46 2.80 -13.23
N LEU A 141 0.13 4.08 -13.04
CA LEU A 141 -1.24 4.56 -13.09
C LEU A 141 -1.75 4.55 -14.53
N THR A 142 -2.84 3.85 -14.79
CA THR A 142 -3.44 3.75 -16.13
C THR A 142 -4.67 4.63 -16.32
N ASP A 143 -4.99 4.95 -17.57
CA ASP A 143 -6.23 5.64 -17.94
C ASP A 143 -7.45 4.72 -18.13
N TYR A 144 -7.36 3.46 -17.68
CA TYR A 144 -8.34 2.39 -17.89
C TYR A 144 -9.78 2.78 -17.53
N GLN A 145 -10.04 3.48 -16.41
CA GLN A 145 -11.42 3.80 -15.99
C GLN A 145 -12.13 4.68 -17.03
N LYS A 146 -11.39 5.58 -17.69
CA LYS A 146 -11.94 6.41 -18.77
C LYS A 146 -12.08 5.61 -20.05
N ARG A 147 -11.06 4.81 -20.40
CA ARG A 147 -10.99 4.10 -21.70
C ARG A 147 -11.96 2.94 -21.82
N LYS A 148 -12.25 2.22 -20.74
CA LYS A 148 -13.19 1.07 -20.75
C LYS A 148 -14.63 1.46 -21.15
N LEU A 149 -14.99 2.74 -21.07
CA LEU A 149 -16.30 3.25 -21.49
C LEU A 149 -16.40 3.45 -23.02
N HIS A 150 -15.28 3.39 -23.74
CA HIS A 150 -15.19 3.69 -25.17
C HIS A 150 -14.32 2.64 -25.89
N PRO A 151 -14.82 1.41 -26.10
CA PRO A 151 -14.09 0.39 -26.85
C PRO A 151 -13.90 0.80 -28.32
N PRO A 152 -12.85 0.33 -29.01
CA PRO A 152 -11.77 -0.56 -28.53
C PRO A 152 -10.77 0.11 -27.57
N LEU A 153 -10.11 -0.68 -26.71
CA LEU A 153 -9.36 -0.17 -25.56
C LEU A 153 -7.99 0.39 -25.97
N LYS A 154 -7.87 1.72 -26.00
CA LYS A 154 -6.59 2.44 -26.15
C LYS A 154 -6.03 2.80 -24.79
N LEU A 155 -5.30 1.87 -24.18
CA LEU A 155 -4.75 2.01 -22.84
C LEU A 155 -3.44 2.82 -22.84
N GLN A 156 -3.24 3.65 -21.82
CA GLN A 156 -1.96 4.32 -21.56
C GLN A 156 -1.62 4.28 -20.07
N VAL A 157 -0.32 4.22 -19.77
CA VAL A 157 0.22 4.57 -18.45
C VAL A 157 0.42 6.08 -18.42
N ILE A 158 -0.34 6.76 -17.56
CA ILE A 158 -0.39 8.23 -17.49
C ILE A 158 0.52 8.83 -16.42
N LYS A 159 0.89 8.05 -15.41
CA LYS A 159 1.88 8.42 -14.38
C LYS A 159 2.54 7.14 -13.86
N TRP A 160 3.76 7.25 -13.36
CA TRP A 160 4.46 6.14 -12.71
C TRP A 160 5.24 6.63 -11.50
N HIS A 161 5.49 5.72 -10.56
CA HIS A 161 6.36 5.97 -9.43
C HIS A 161 7.04 4.68 -8.99
N TYR A 162 8.34 4.75 -8.76
CA TYR A 162 9.13 3.66 -8.19
C TYR A 162 9.19 3.86 -6.68
N PHE A 163 8.69 2.89 -5.92
CA PHE A 163 8.75 2.89 -4.46
C PHE A 163 9.81 1.92 -3.98
N LEU A 164 10.61 2.37 -3.01
CA LEU A 164 11.34 1.45 -2.16
C LEU A 164 10.37 0.64 -1.31
N ASN A 165 10.77 -0.57 -0.93
CA ASN A 165 9.95 -1.48 -0.16
C ASN A 165 9.34 -0.84 1.12
N THR A 166 10.10 -0.03 1.85
CA THR A 166 9.63 0.66 3.08
C THR A 166 8.66 1.81 2.81
N GLU A 167 8.61 2.33 1.59
CA GLU A 167 7.71 3.42 1.20
C GLU A 167 6.29 2.92 0.87
N LEU A 168 6.15 1.62 0.58
CA LEU A 168 4.86 0.92 0.46
C LEU A 168 4.21 0.64 1.82
N ALA A 169 4.16 1.67 2.67
CA ALA A 169 3.58 1.65 3.99
C ALA A 169 2.59 2.80 4.17
N ASP A 170 1.76 2.75 5.21
CA ASP A 170 0.78 3.79 5.48
C ASP A 170 1.47 5.09 5.92
N PHE A 171 1.26 6.16 5.17
CA PHE A 171 1.87 7.47 5.41
C PHE A 171 1.55 8.02 6.80
N THR A 172 0.30 7.94 7.24
CA THR A 172 -0.11 8.58 8.51
C THR A 172 0.39 7.76 9.69
N LEU A 173 0.24 6.44 9.62
CA LEU A 173 0.61 5.55 10.71
C LEU A 173 2.12 5.47 10.91
N THR A 174 2.89 5.42 9.82
CA THR A 174 4.36 5.46 9.90
C THR A 174 4.86 6.78 10.45
N ALA A 175 4.24 7.92 10.08
CA ALA A 175 4.59 9.21 10.64
C ALA A 175 4.36 9.28 12.17
N ILE A 176 3.25 8.73 12.66
CA ILE A 176 2.94 8.64 14.10
C ILE A 176 3.95 7.71 14.80
N ALA A 177 4.18 6.51 14.25
CA ALA A 177 5.12 5.55 14.79
C ALA A 177 6.54 6.17 14.91
N ARG A 178 7.02 6.79 13.84
CA ARG A 178 8.33 7.44 13.77
C ARG A 178 8.47 8.57 14.80
N LYS A 179 7.43 9.40 14.92
CA LYS A 179 7.42 10.53 15.87
C LYS A 179 7.58 10.07 17.32
N HIS A 180 7.03 8.91 17.67
CA HIS A 180 6.94 8.46 19.06
C HIS A 180 7.88 7.31 19.42
N ARG A 181 8.50 6.64 18.45
CA ARG A 181 9.35 5.45 18.65
C ARG A 181 10.38 5.63 19.77
N ASP A 182 11.31 6.55 19.61
CA ASP A 182 12.46 6.66 20.52
C ASP A 182 12.03 7.09 21.93
N TRP A 183 11.02 7.95 22.01
CA TRP A 183 10.44 8.35 23.29
C TRP A 183 9.74 7.18 24.00
N LEU A 184 8.93 6.39 23.29
CA LEU A 184 8.27 5.21 23.86
C LEU A 184 9.28 4.15 24.30
N LEU A 185 10.34 3.90 23.52
CA LEU A 185 11.39 2.94 23.85
C LEU A 185 12.11 3.32 25.15
N ASN A 186 12.34 4.62 25.38
CA ASN A 186 12.92 5.11 26.63
C ASN A 186 11.99 4.94 27.84
N GLN A 187 10.67 4.79 27.62
CA GLN A 187 9.71 4.54 28.70
C GLN A 187 9.53 3.03 28.94
N SER A 188 9.23 2.26 27.89
CA SER A 188 8.98 0.83 27.95
C SER A 188 8.92 0.21 26.55
N GLU A 189 9.68 -0.85 26.35
CA GLU A 189 9.59 -1.69 25.16
C GLU A 189 8.19 -2.25 24.97
N THR A 190 7.56 -2.74 26.05
CA THR A 190 6.20 -3.29 26.01
C THR A 190 5.18 -2.24 25.59
N TRP A 191 5.26 -1.01 26.10
CA TRP A 191 4.35 0.07 25.68
C TRP A 191 4.54 0.42 24.20
N THR A 192 5.79 0.41 23.74
CA THR A 192 6.10 0.64 22.33
C THR A 192 5.47 -0.42 21.44
N GLN A 193 5.61 -1.70 21.82
CA GLN A 193 5.01 -2.81 21.09
C GLN A 193 3.48 -2.73 21.06
N LYS A 194 2.83 -2.34 22.17
CA LYS A 194 1.37 -2.14 22.22
C LYS A 194 0.89 -1.03 21.29
N ILE A 195 1.56 0.12 21.26
CA ILE A 195 1.23 1.20 20.33
C ILE A 195 1.45 0.77 18.89
N PHE A 196 2.56 0.09 18.59
CA PHE A 196 2.85 -0.35 17.23
C PHE A 196 1.86 -1.42 16.76
N ARG A 197 1.41 -2.30 17.67
CA ARG A 197 0.30 -3.22 17.45
C ARG A 197 -0.98 -2.45 17.13
N PHE A 198 -1.37 -1.47 17.94
CA PHE A 198 -2.54 -0.64 17.64
C PHE A 198 -2.44 -0.02 16.24
N LEU A 199 -1.32 0.63 15.91
CA LEU A 199 -1.12 1.26 14.60
C LEU A 199 -1.19 0.24 13.44
N ALA A 200 -0.67 -0.97 13.61
CA ALA A 200 -0.76 -2.01 12.59
C ALA A 200 -2.22 -2.46 12.35
N TYR A 201 -3.04 -2.56 13.39
CA TYR A 201 -4.40 -3.11 13.31
C TYR A 201 -5.51 -2.05 13.23
N VAL A 202 -5.23 -0.77 13.48
CA VAL A 202 -6.25 0.28 13.62
C VAL A 202 -7.15 0.39 12.39
N ASN A 203 -8.46 0.32 12.61
CA ASN A 203 -9.48 0.59 11.60
C ASN A 203 -9.92 2.06 11.70
N GLN A 204 -9.46 2.92 10.80
CA GLN A 204 -9.75 4.36 10.85
C GLN A 204 -11.22 4.72 10.57
N SER A 205 -12.04 3.75 10.15
CA SER A 205 -13.49 3.92 10.02
C SER A 205 -14.22 3.77 11.35
N ASP A 206 -13.60 3.09 12.32
CA ASP A 206 -14.14 2.95 13.67
C ASP A 206 -14.04 4.27 14.44
N TRP A 207 -15.08 4.59 15.22
CA TRP A 207 -15.20 5.88 15.86
C TRP A 207 -14.15 6.07 16.97
N ARG A 208 -14.02 5.11 17.89
CA ARG A 208 -13.04 5.18 18.98
C ARG A 208 -11.62 5.08 18.45
N ALA A 209 -11.36 4.17 17.51
CA ALA A 209 -10.02 4.01 16.92
C ALA A 209 -9.53 5.29 16.22
N LYS A 210 -10.43 6.01 15.52
CA LYS A 210 -10.10 7.30 14.89
C LYS A 210 -9.66 8.34 15.93
N HIS A 211 -10.37 8.45 17.05
CA HIS A 211 -10.03 9.41 18.11
C HIS A 211 -8.77 8.99 18.87
N LEU A 212 -8.62 7.69 19.19
CA LEU A 212 -7.40 7.14 19.77
C LEU A 212 -6.18 7.43 18.89
N LEU A 213 -6.31 7.32 17.57
CA LEU A 213 -5.21 7.64 16.65
C LEU A 213 -4.78 9.11 16.75
N GLY A 214 -5.74 10.03 16.89
CA GLY A 214 -5.47 11.46 17.11
C GLY A 214 -4.79 11.73 18.46
N ILE A 215 -5.24 11.05 19.51
CA ILE A 215 -4.69 11.11 20.87
C ILE A 215 -3.25 10.59 20.88
N ILE A 216 -3.00 9.41 20.32
CA ILE A 216 -1.66 8.81 20.19
C ILE A 216 -0.74 9.74 19.40
N GLY A 217 -1.23 10.31 18.30
CA GLY A 217 -0.49 11.30 17.51
C GLY A 217 -0.08 12.56 18.30
N SER A 218 -0.64 12.79 19.49
CA SER A 218 -0.33 13.90 20.39
C SER A 218 0.21 13.46 21.76
N MET A 219 0.53 12.18 21.97
CA MET A 219 0.72 11.57 23.31
C MET A 219 1.83 12.19 24.18
N GLN A 220 2.76 12.94 23.59
CA GLN A 220 3.81 13.67 24.31
C GLN A 220 3.36 15.05 24.84
N LYS A 221 2.12 15.48 24.54
CA LYS A 221 1.58 16.80 24.90
C LYS A 221 0.33 16.64 25.76
N VAL A 222 0.50 16.45 27.07
CA VAL A 222 -0.59 16.16 28.03
C VAL A 222 -1.75 17.16 27.95
N ASP A 223 -1.46 18.46 27.83
CA ASP A 223 -2.50 19.50 27.71
C ASP A 223 -3.38 19.30 26.46
N ARG A 224 -2.80 18.80 25.37
CA ARG A 224 -3.54 18.52 24.13
C ARG A 224 -4.42 17.29 24.25
N ILE A 225 -4.07 16.33 25.11
CA ILE A 225 -4.83 15.09 25.29
C ILE A 225 -6.22 15.39 25.86
N HIS A 226 -6.30 16.22 26.90
CA HIS A 226 -7.58 16.62 27.49
C HIS A 226 -8.48 17.32 26.46
N LEU A 227 -7.91 18.21 25.64
CA LEU A 227 -8.64 18.87 24.56
C LEU A 227 -9.17 17.87 23.53
N LEU A 228 -8.36 16.88 23.12
CA LEU A 228 -8.77 15.86 22.16
C LEU A 228 -9.89 14.96 22.70
N VAL A 229 -9.86 14.61 23.98
CA VAL A 229 -10.92 13.83 24.63
C VAL A 229 -12.23 14.63 24.70
N LEU A 230 -12.18 15.92 25.03
CA LEU A 230 -13.35 16.81 24.99
C LEU A 230 -13.88 17.02 23.58
N GLU A 231 -13.00 17.13 22.57
CA GLU A 231 -13.38 17.18 21.16
C GLU A 231 -14.10 15.88 20.74
N ALA A 232 -13.61 14.72 21.20
CA ALA A 232 -14.25 13.41 20.95
C ALA A 232 -15.63 13.32 21.60
N GLU A 233 -15.80 13.76 22.85
CA GLU A 233 -17.10 13.75 23.53
C GLU A 233 -18.15 14.60 22.78
N LYS A 234 -17.75 15.77 22.27
CA LYS A 234 -18.64 16.60 21.45
C LYS A 234 -19.02 15.92 20.13
N ASP A 235 -18.05 15.27 19.46
CA ASP A 235 -18.31 14.50 18.24
C ASP A 235 -19.23 13.30 18.50
N PHE A 236 -19.05 12.60 19.63
CA PHE A 236 -19.91 11.48 20.06
C PHE A 236 -21.38 11.91 20.14
N ARG A 237 -21.66 12.95 20.95
CA ARG A 237 -23.02 13.47 21.14
C ARG A 237 -23.64 13.88 19.81
N LYS A 238 -22.92 14.70 19.03
CA LYS A 238 -23.37 15.16 17.71
C LYS A 238 -23.71 14.00 16.77
N LYS A 239 -22.85 12.97 16.70
CA LYS A 239 -23.07 11.83 15.81
C LYS A 239 -24.22 10.94 16.28
N ASN A 240 -24.41 10.75 17.57
CA ASN A 240 -25.53 9.97 18.09
C ASN A 240 -26.86 10.71 17.90
N ASP A 241 -26.91 12.02 18.13
CA ASP A 241 -28.09 12.85 17.83
C ASP A 241 -28.49 12.72 16.35
N GLN A 242 -27.49 12.79 15.45
CA GLN A 242 -27.73 12.60 14.02
C GLN A 242 -28.22 11.19 13.69
N ARG A 243 -27.62 10.15 14.27
CA ARG A 243 -28.03 8.75 13.99
C ARG A 243 -29.42 8.43 14.51
N ILE A 244 -29.80 8.96 15.67
CA ILE A 244 -31.17 8.87 16.19
C ILE A 244 -32.16 9.52 15.22
N HIS A 245 -31.82 10.70 14.70
CA HIS A 245 -32.66 11.38 13.70
C HIS A 245 -32.77 10.60 12.39
N GLU A 246 -31.73 9.87 12.00
CA GLU A 246 -31.67 9.04 10.79
C GLU A 246 -32.17 7.59 11.00
N ASP A 247 -32.71 7.24 12.16
CA ASP A 247 -33.12 5.87 12.55
C ASP A 247 -32.01 4.82 12.36
N LYS A 248 -30.80 5.14 12.84
CA LYS A 248 -29.59 4.30 12.78
C LYS A 248 -29.09 3.95 14.17
N ASP A 249 -28.41 2.80 14.27
CA ASP A 249 -27.72 2.39 15.50
C ASP A 249 -26.73 3.45 15.98
N VAL A 250 -26.85 3.83 17.25
CA VAL A 250 -25.96 4.80 17.91
C VAL A 250 -24.58 4.20 18.19
N ILE A 251 -23.57 5.05 18.34
CA ILE A 251 -22.28 4.63 18.91
C ILE A 251 -22.54 4.26 20.37
N PRO A 252 -22.15 3.07 20.83
CA PRO A 252 -22.31 2.66 22.22
C PRO A 252 -21.56 3.57 23.22
N ASP A 253 -22.11 3.75 24.42
CA ASP A 253 -21.51 4.62 25.44
C ASP A 253 -20.11 4.16 25.89
N HIS A 254 -19.85 2.85 25.91
CA HIS A 254 -18.53 2.31 26.27
C HIS A 254 -17.40 2.80 25.35
N GLU A 255 -17.72 3.21 24.12
CA GLU A 255 -16.75 3.78 23.18
C GLU A 255 -16.21 5.14 23.67
N ILE A 256 -17.08 6.01 24.22
CA ILE A 256 -16.66 7.30 24.79
C ILE A 256 -16.10 7.14 26.21
N GLU A 257 -16.65 6.24 27.03
CA GLU A 257 -16.12 5.93 28.37
C GLU A 257 -14.65 5.49 28.32
N SER A 258 -14.29 4.68 27.31
CA SER A 258 -12.90 4.27 27.06
C SER A 258 -11.97 5.44 26.75
N LEU A 259 -12.45 6.56 26.19
CA LEU A 259 -11.63 7.74 25.93
C LEU A 259 -11.56 8.66 27.16
N LEU A 260 -12.65 8.77 27.93
CA LEU A 260 -12.70 9.59 29.14
C LEU A 260 -11.73 9.05 30.21
N SER A 261 -11.66 7.73 30.38
CA SER A 261 -10.76 7.07 31.35
C SER A 261 -9.27 7.37 31.12
N ILE A 262 -8.88 7.77 29.90
CA ILE A 262 -7.49 8.19 29.60
C ILE A 262 -7.07 9.37 30.47
N THR A 263 -7.99 10.32 30.70
CA THR A 263 -7.70 11.53 31.50
C THR A 263 -7.70 11.28 33.00
N GLU A 264 -8.33 10.19 33.44
CA GLU A 264 -8.38 9.76 34.84
C GLU A 264 -7.12 8.97 35.25
N ALA A 265 -6.46 8.32 34.29
CA ALA A 265 -5.25 7.54 34.52
C ALA A 265 -4.01 8.40 34.82
N GLN A 266 -3.17 7.93 35.75
CA GLN A 266 -1.88 8.55 36.09
C GLN A 266 -0.75 7.51 36.00
N PRO A 267 0.26 7.69 35.12
CA PRO A 267 0.40 8.80 34.18
C PRO A 267 -0.61 8.69 33.02
N THR A 268 -1.04 9.82 32.44
CA THR A 268 -1.96 9.85 31.28
C THR A 268 -1.47 8.98 30.11
N THR A 269 -0.15 8.86 29.92
CA THR A 269 0.44 7.96 28.93
C THR A 269 -0.03 6.52 29.11
N LEU A 270 -0.06 6.01 30.35
CA LEU A 270 -0.53 4.65 30.63
C LEU A 270 -1.99 4.47 30.19
N GLY A 271 -2.86 5.44 30.48
CA GLY A 271 -4.24 5.45 30.01
C GLY A 271 -4.36 5.37 28.48
N ILE A 272 -3.49 6.10 27.75
CA ILE A 272 -3.44 6.02 26.28
C ILE A 272 -3.00 4.62 25.82
N ILE A 273 -1.96 4.05 26.42
CA ILE A 273 -1.47 2.71 26.09
C ILE A 273 -2.58 1.68 26.30
N ASP A 274 -3.23 1.69 27.46
CA ASP A 274 -4.25 0.71 27.82
C ASP A 274 -5.51 0.85 26.97
N ALA A 275 -5.97 2.08 26.69
CA ALA A 275 -7.11 2.30 25.81
C ALA A 275 -6.83 1.81 24.37
N ALA A 276 -5.62 2.03 23.85
CA ALA A 276 -5.22 1.52 22.55
C ALA A 276 -5.13 -0.02 22.53
N ASP A 277 -4.57 -0.61 23.58
CA ASP A 277 -4.40 -2.04 23.71
C ASP A 277 -5.75 -2.78 23.84
N ASN A 278 -6.64 -2.25 24.67
CA ASN A 278 -7.99 -2.77 24.87
C ASN A 278 -8.80 -2.71 23.58
N TRP A 279 -8.71 -1.61 22.82
CA TRP A 279 -9.36 -1.52 21.50
C TRP A 279 -8.92 -2.67 20.58
N VAL A 280 -7.62 -2.98 20.54
CA VAL A 280 -7.10 -4.10 19.73
C VAL A 280 -7.66 -5.44 20.21
N VAL A 281 -7.63 -5.70 21.53
CA VAL A 281 -8.10 -6.96 22.12
C VAL A 281 -9.60 -7.16 21.87
N GLU A 282 -10.41 -6.12 22.02
CA GLU A 282 -11.86 -6.17 21.81
C GLU A 282 -12.22 -6.44 20.33
N ASN A 283 -11.51 -5.81 19.39
CA ASN A 283 -11.84 -5.88 17.96
C ASN A 283 -11.22 -7.08 17.25
N TYR A 284 -10.02 -7.52 17.65
CA TYR A 284 -9.26 -8.54 16.95
C TYR A 284 -8.96 -9.78 17.79
N LYS A 285 -9.15 -9.72 19.12
CA LYS A 285 -8.89 -10.84 20.04
C LYS A 285 -7.49 -11.43 19.79
N ASP A 286 -7.41 -12.75 19.63
CA ASP A 286 -6.16 -13.48 19.41
C ASP A 286 -5.53 -13.24 18.03
N PHE A 287 -6.26 -12.65 17.08
CA PHE A 287 -5.72 -12.37 15.73
C PHE A 287 -4.66 -11.25 15.75
N ALA A 288 -4.81 -10.29 16.67
CA ALA A 288 -3.86 -9.19 16.81
C ALA A 288 -2.75 -9.50 17.80
N ARG A 289 -1.76 -10.25 17.31
CA ARG A 289 -0.54 -10.55 18.09
C ARG A 289 0.39 -9.33 18.18
N LEU A 290 1.22 -9.32 19.22
CA LEU A 290 2.40 -8.47 19.28
C LEU A 290 3.36 -8.78 18.11
N PRO A 291 4.26 -7.84 17.73
CA PRO A 291 5.22 -8.11 16.68
C PRO A 291 6.12 -9.27 17.10
N ASN A 292 6.44 -10.16 16.16
CA ASN A 292 7.44 -11.20 16.41
C ASN A 292 8.85 -10.59 16.43
N GLU A 293 9.87 -11.39 16.77
CA GLU A 293 11.24 -10.88 16.92
C GLU A 293 11.78 -10.20 15.63
N ASN A 294 11.47 -10.77 14.46
CA ASN A 294 11.90 -10.21 13.18
C ASN A 294 11.20 -8.88 12.87
N GLU A 295 9.88 -8.83 13.02
CA GLU A 295 9.11 -7.60 12.85
C GLU A 295 9.54 -6.54 13.83
N TRP A 296 9.76 -6.90 15.09
CA TRP A 296 10.20 -5.98 16.12
C TRP A 296 11.57 -5.39 15.81
N ARG A 297 12.55 -6.22 15.45
CA ARG A 297 13.87 -5.76 15.00
C ARG A 297 13.76 -4.78 13.82
N ARG A 298 12.92 -5.09 12.85
CA ARG A 298 12.66 -4.21 11.70
C ARG A 298 11.97 -2.91 12.11
N LEU A 299 11.03 -2.93 13.05
CA LEU A 299 10.33 -1.74 13.53
C LEU A 299 11.29 -0.77 14.25
N LEU A 300 12.28 -1.32 14.94
CA LEU A 300 13.34 -0.53 15.59
C LEU A 300 14.22 0.21 14.57
N THR A 301 14.60 -0.45 13.47
CA THR A 301 15.58 0.10 12.51
C THR A 301 14.96 0.72 11.26
N SER A 302 13.68 0.44 10.99
CA SER A 302 12.98 0.94 9.78
C SER A 302 12.95 2.47 9.74
N PRO A 303 13.06 3.08 8.55
CA PRO A 303 12.87 4.52 8.38
C PRO A 303 11.44 4.98 8.69
N LEU A 304 10.44 4.07 8.70
CA LEU A 304 9.03 4.38 8.92
C LEU A 304 8.59 5.54 8.00
N ASN A 305 8.82 5.40 6.70
CA ASN A 305 8.67 6.43 5.67
C ASN A 305 7.57 6.09 4.67
N GLY A 306 6.46 5.52 5.12
CA GLY A 306 5.34 5.18 4.26
C GLY A 306 4.84 6.37 3.45
N GLN A 307 4.44 6.14 2.20
CA GLN A 307 4.03 7.19 1.25
C GLN A 307 2.58 7.03 0.78
N ILE A 308 1.94 5.88 1.05
CA ILE A 308 0.63 5.54 0.51
C ILE A 308 -0.43 5.51 1.61
N GLY A 309 -1.70 5.46 1.22
CA GLY A 309 -2.76 5.05 2.15
C GLY A 309 -2.90 3.54 2.16
N MET A 310 -3.10 2.93 3.33
CA MET A 310 -3.38 1.50 3.44
C MET A 310 -4.58 1.24 4.34
N SER A 311 -5.54 0.48 3.81
CA SER A 311 -6.68 0.00 4.57
C SER A 311 -6.86 -1.51 4.44
N PHE A 312 -7.50 -2.12 5.42
CA PHE A 312 -7.82 -3.54 5.43
C PHE A 312 -9.18 -3.79 4.78
N ALA A 313 -9.23 -4.73 3.82
CA ALA A 313 -10.47 -5.21 3.20
C ALA A 313 -10.29 -6.66 2.73
N LEU A 314 -10.22 -7.62 3.68
CA LEU A 314 -9.79 -9.03 3.50
C LEU A 314 -8.32 -9.22 3.10
N GLN A 315 -7.76 -8.23 2.42
CA GLN A 315 -6.36 -8.08 2.01
C GLN A 315 -5.97 -6.60 2.16
N TRP A 316 -4.71 -6.24 1.95
CA TRP A 316 -4.36 -4.83 1.88
C TRP A 316 -4.98 -4.18 0.67
N ARG A 317 -5.59 -3.02 0.89
CA ARG A 317 -5.98 -2.10 -0.16
C ARG A 317 -5.04 -0.92 -0.13
N TYR A 318 -4.09 -0.92 -1.07
CA TYR A 318 -3.20 0.21 -1.28
C TYR A 318 -3.96 1.33 -1.97
N ASN A 319 -3.69 2.57 -1.55
CA ASN A 319 -4.22 3.78 -2.15
C ASN A 319 -3.07 4.75 -2.47
N PHE A 320 -2.82 4.94 -3.76
CA PHE A 320 -1.77 5.83 -4.28
C PHE A 320 -2.27 7.24 -4.56
N GLY A 321 -3.48 7.60 -4.11
CA GLY A 321 -4.08 8.90 -4.40
C GLY A 321 -3.23 10.05 -3.86
N ARG A 322 -2.58 9.88 -2.71
CA ARG A 322 -1.65 10.86 -2.15
C ARG A 322 -0.47 11.16 -3.09
N VAL A 323 0.03 10.15 -3.79
CA VAL A 323 1.22 10.24 -4.65
C VAL A 323 0.86 10.77 -6.03
N PHE A 324 -0.29 10.35 -6.58
CA PHE A 324 -0.65 10.70 -7.97
C PHE A 324 -1.63 11.88 -8.11
N LYS A 325 -2.35 12.28 -7.05
CA LYS A 325 -3.16 13.51 -7.04
C LYS A 325 -2.37 14.75 -6.60
N GLY A 326 -1.29 14.53 -5.86
CA GLY A 326 -0.39 15.56 -5.35
C GLY A 326 0.32 16.32 -6.45
#